data_AF-A0A0P7VTS8-F1
#
_entry.id   AF-A0A0P7VTS8-F1
#
_cell.length_a   1.000
_cell.length_b   1.000
_cell.length_c   1.000
_cell.angle_alpha   90.00
_cell.angle_beta   90.00
_cell.angle_gamma   90.00
#
_symmetry.space_group_name_H-M   'P 1'
#
loop_
_entity.id
_entity.type
_entity.pdbx_description
1 polymer ?
#
loop_
_entity_poly.entity_id
_entity_poly.type
_entity_poly.pdbx_seq_one_letter_code
_entity_poly.pdbx_strand_id
1 'polypeptide(L)'
;MRKRVLILLISALGLSACGGNERDITLRDMRSATPGPDEFSVLPTKPLEAPPERGDLPTPTPGAANLVDQNPRADGVAALGGRPERLSPGDVPASDGALVRHAGRNGVPANIREELAAVDEDFRRRKSRFTKIRIVPTDRYNQVYRGQTLNPRAEAERFRRATGVRTPTYPPPNR
;
A
#
# COMPACT_ATOMS: atom_id res chain seq x y z
N MET A 1 30.54 -27.24 39.35
CA MET A 1 30.28 -25.90 38.78
C MET A 1 29.84 -25.93 37.31
N ARG A 2 30.53 -26.64 36.39
CA ARG A 2 30.17 -26.72 34.95
C ARG A 2 28.71 -27.10 34.64
N LYS A 3 28.11 -28.07 35.37
CA LYS A 3 26.71 -28.50 35.15
C LYS A 3 25.68 -27.41 35.49
N ARG A 4 25.93 -26.61 36.53
CA ARG A 4 25.04 -25.51 36.94
C ARG A 4 25.05 -24.36 35.94
N VAL A 5 26.23 -24.05 35.40
CA VAL A 5 26.40 -23.06 34.31
C VAL A 5 25.71 -23.52 33.02
N LEU A 6 25.82 -24.81 32.68
CA LEU A 6 25.16 -25.37 31.49
C LEU A 6 23.62 -25.31 31.61
N ILE A 7 23.08 -25.66 32.79
CA ILE A 7 21.63 -25.58 33.06
C ILE A 7 21.16 -24.12 32.96
N LEU A 8 21.89 -23.18 33.56
CA LEU A 8 21.58 -21.74 33.49
C LEU A 8 21.55 -21.22 32.05
N LEU A 9 22.54 -21.59 31.23
CA LEU A 9 22.60 -21.22 29.81
C LEU A 9 21.42 -21.78 29.01
N ILE A 10 21.08 -23.05 29.20
CA ILE A 10 19.94 -23.69 28.51
C ILE A 10 18.61 -23.02 28.92
N SER A 11 18.43 -22.73 30.21
CA SER A 11 17.24 -22.02 30.67
C SER A 11 17.17 -20.58 30.14
N ALA A 12 18.28 -19.86 30.06
CA ALA A 12 18.31 -18.50 29.50
C ALA A 12 17.98 -18.50 28.00
N LEU A 13 18.50 -19.45 27.23
CA LEU A 13 18.14 -19.62 25.81
C LEU A 13 16.67 -20.02 25.66
N GLY A 14 16.15 -20.92 26.50
CA GLY A 14 14.75 -21.34 26.50
C GLY A 14 13.79 -20.17 26.75
N LEU A 15 14.07 -19.33 27.75
CA LEU A 15 13.26 -18.14 28.02
C LEU A 15 13.32 -17.11 26.87
N SER A 16 14.48 -16.90 26.25
CA SER A 16 14.58 -15.99 25.09
C SER A 16 13.83 -16.50 23.86
N ALA A 17 13.63 -17.82 23.72
CA ALA A 17 12.88 -18.41 22.61
C ALA A 17 11.36 -18.32 22.80
N CYS A 18 10.89 -18.19 24.04
CA CYS A 18 9.49 -17.91 24.38
C CYS A 18 9.15 -16.42 24.40
N GLY A 19 10.14 -15.53 24.28
CA GLY A 19 9.95 -14.11 24.04
C GLY A 19 9.34 -13.90 22.65
N GLY A 20 8.00 -13.98 22.59
CA GLY A 20 7.20 -13.71 21.42
C GLY A 20 7.35 -12.28 20.98
N ASN A 21 8.39 -11.98 20.20
CA ASN A 21 8.22 -10.97 19.18
C ASN A 21 7.15 -11.54 18.25
N GLU A 22 5.95 -10.98 18.27
CA GLU A 22 4.93 -11.15 17.24
C GLU A 22 5.66 -10.84 15.92
N ARG A 23 6.21 -11.88 15.30
CA ARG A 23 7.15 -11.71 14.20
C ARG A 23 6.32 -11.19 13.06
N ASP A 24 6.57 -9.95 12.69
CA ASP A 24 6.03 -9.37 11.49
C ASP A 24 6.24 -10.36 10.34
N ILE A 25 5.15 -10.94 9.84
CA ILE A 25 5.16 -11.93 8.77
C ILE A 25 5.31 -11.17 7.44
N THR A 26 6.22 -10.19 7.42
CA THR A 26 6.53 -9.38 6.27
C THR A 26 7.30 -10.26 5.29
N LEU A 27 6.60 -10.62 4.22
CA LEU A 27 7.19 -11.34 3.10
C LEU A 27 8.05 -10.44 2.22
N ARG A 28 8.00 -9.13 2.46
CA ARG A 28 8.59 -8.09 1.63
C ARG A 28 9.59 -7.28 2.45
N ASP A 29 10.77 -7.09 1.90
CA ASP A 29 11.81 -6.25 2.49
C ASP A 29 11.77 -4.88 1.80
N MET A 30 11.27 -3.87 2.50
CA MET A 30 11.11 -2.50 1.98
C MET A 30 12.28 -1.59 2.38
N ARG A 31 13.37 -2.13 2.94
CA ARG A 31 14.50 -1.32 3.39
C ARG A 31 15.24 -0.74 2.17
N SER A 32 15.28 0.57 2.07
CA SER A 32 16.20 1.27 1.16
C SER A 32 17.53 1.52 1.87
N ALA A 33 18.64 1.19 1.22
CA ALA A 33 20.00 1.48 1.73
C ALA A 33 20.43 2.94 1.46
N THR A 34 19.63 3.69 0.72
CA THR A 34 19.90 5.09 0.37
C THR A 34 19.11 5.99 1.32
N PRO A 35 19.74 6.99 1.97
CA PRO A 35 19.00 8.12 2.50
C PRO A 35 18.28 8.72 1.29
N GLY A 36 16.95 8.60 1.25
CA GLY A 36 16.17 9.23 0.19
C GLY A 36 16.56 10.71 0.04
N PRO A 37 16.26 11.35 -1.10
CA PRO A 37 16.46 12.79 -1.22
C PRO A 37 15.84 13.50 0.00
N ASP A 38 16.57 14.46 0.59
CA ASP A 38 16.10 15.20 1.76
C ASP A 38 14.87 16.04 1.39
N GLU A 39 13.70 15.44 1.60
CA GLU A 39 12.37 15.97 1.32
C GLU A 39 11.99 17.17 2.20
N PHE A 40 12.80 17.50 3.21
CA PHE A 40 12.59 18.65 4.08
C PHE A 40 13.52 19.83 3.77
N SER A 41 14.55 19.63 2.94
CA SER A 41 15.50 20.70 2.56
C SER A 41 14.95 21.73 1.58
N VAL A 42 13.95 21.35 0.77
CA VAL A 42 13.29 22.22 -0.20
C VAL A 42 11.78 21.96 -0.11
N LEU A 43 11.08 22.83 0.62
CA LEU A 43 9.62 22.88 0.62
C LEU A 43 9.20 23.95 -0.39
N PRO A 44 8.91 23.60 -1.66
CA PRO A 44 8.48 24.57 -2.65
C PRO A 44 7.04 25.02 -2.36
N THR A 45 6.78 25.74 -1.27
CA THR A 45 5.41 26.17 -0.92
C THR A 45 4.84 27.14 -1.96
N LYS A 46 3.52 27.12 -2.17
CA LYS A 46 2.83 28.19 -2.91
C LYS A 46 3.00 29.52 -2.16
N PRO A 47 2.93 30.67 -2.86
CA PRO A 47 2.94 31.97 -2.20
C PRO A 47 1.87 32.07 -1.12
N LEU A 48 2.17 32.77 -0.02
CA LEU A 48 1.20 33.00 1.05
C LEU A 48 0.03 33.84 0.50
N GLU A 49 -1.19 33.35 0.67
CA GLU A 49 -2.41 34.09 0.35
C GLU A 49 -2.89 34.86 1.58
N ALA A 50 -2.95 36.18 1.48
CA ALA A 50 -3.54 37.02 2.52
C ALA A 50 -5.07 37.06 2.35
N PRO A 51 -5.85 36.95 3.44
CA PRO A 51 -7.30 37.13 3.36
C PRO A 51 -7.63 38.55 2.89
N PRO A 52 -8.72 38.73 2.13
CA PRO A 52 -9.13 40.04 1.61
C PRO A 52 -9.46 41.03 2.72
N GLU A 53 -9.98 40.54 3.86
CA GLU A 53 -10.27 41.33 5.06
C GLU A 53 -9.53 40.74 6.25
N ARG A 54 -8.79 41.57 7.00
CA ARG A 54 -8.01 41.14 8.18
C ARG A 54 -8.83 41.11 9.48
N GLY A 55 -10.06 41.64 9.44
CA GLY A 55 -10.97 41.71 10.59
C GLY A 55 -11.89 40.48 10.75
N ASP A 56 -12.19 39.78 9.65
CA ASP A 56 -13.05 38.59 9.63
C ASP A 56 -12.23 37.38 9.19
N LEU A 57 -11.46 36.82 10.14
CA LEU A 57 -10.77 35.57 9.90
C LEU A 57 -11.79 34.43 9.84
N PRO A 58 -11.76 33.60 8.77
CA PRO A 58 -12.61 32.42 8.72
C PRO A 58 -12.26 31.48 9.89
N THR A 59 -13.27 30.81 10.44
CA THR A 59 -13.06 29.80 11.48
C THR A 59 -12.06 28.75 10.99
N PRO A 60 -11.01 28.41 11.75
CA PRO A 60 -10.04 27.40 11.35
C PRO A 60 -10.74 26.08 11.03
N THR A 61 -10.26 25.37 10.00
CA THR A 61 -10.76 24.05 9.60
C THR A 61 -9.74 22.97 10.00
N PRO A 62 -9.85 22.35 11.20
CA PRO A 62 -8.89 21.36 11.65
C PRO A 62 -8.83 20.16 10.70
N GLY A 63 -7.62 19.73 10.35
CA GLY A 63 -7.39 18.60 9.45
C GLY A 63 -7.56 18.90 7.95
N ALA A 64 -7.92 20.13 7.58
CA ALA A 64 -7.86 20.56 6.19
C ALA A 64 -6.41 20.65 5.71
N ALA A 65 -6.20 20.39 4.42
CA ALA A 65 -4.90 20.61 3.79
C ALA A 65 -4.52 22.09 3.88
N ASN A 66 -3.24 22.36 4.10
CA ASN A 66 -2.72 23.72 4.11
C ASN A 66 -2.78 24.30 2.69
N LEU A 67 -3.21 25.56 2.56
CA LEU A 67 -3.39 26.25 1.28
C LEU A 67 -2.07 26.41 0.52
N VAL A 68 -0.96 26.50 1.24
CA VAL A 68 0.37 26.74 0.65
C VAL A 68 1.13 25.47 0.33
N ASP A 69 0.59 24.30 0.68
CA ASP A 69 1.20 23.03 0.34
C ASP A 69 1.03 22.75 -1.17
N GLN A 70 2.07 22.26 -1.81
CA GLN A 70 1.98 21.87 -3.22
C GLN A 70 1.16 20.59 -3.36
N ASN A 71 0.32 20.55 -4.39
CA ASN A 71 -0.32 19.32 -4.83
C ASN A 71 0.04 19.08 -6.30
N PRO A 72 1.29 18.62 -6.58
CA PRO A 72 1.82 18.56 -7.94
C PRO A 72 1.00 17.64 -8.85
N ARG A 73 0.32 16.63 -8.27
CA ARG A 73 -0.61 15.77 -9.01
C ARG A 73 -1.86 16.54 -9.46
N ALA A 74 -2.48 17.30 -8.56
CA ALA A 74 -3.64 18.14 -8.89
C ALA A 74 -3.27 19.23 -9.89
N ASP A 75 -2.15 19.91 -9.66
CA ASP A 75 -1.66 20.97 -10.54
C ASP A 75 -1.34 20.41 -11.95
N GLY A 76 -0.73 19.23 -12.03
CA GLY A 76 -0.50 18.53 -13.30
C GLY A 76 -1.79 18.11 -14.00
N VAL A 77 -2.79 17.62 -13.27
CA VAL A 77 -4.11 17.29 -13.83
C VAL A 77 -4.79 18.54 -14.39
N ALA A 78 -4.79 19.66 -13.66
CA ALA A 78 -5.35 20.92 -14.12
C ALA A 78 -4.64 21.43 -15.38
N ALA A 79 -3.30 21.39 -15.40
CA ALA A 79 -2.49 21.80 -16.55
C ALA A 79 -2.77 20.97 -17.82
N LEU A 80 -3.10 19.68 -17.66
CA LEU A 80 -3.49 18.78 -18.76
C LEU A 80 -4.99 18.89 -19.13
N GLY A 81 -5.73 19.83 -18.56
CA GLY A 81 -7.17 20.05 -18.84
C GLY A 81 -8.11 19.08 -18.11
N GLY A 82 -7.61 18.37 -17.10
CA GLY A 82 -8.40 17.49 -16.25
C GLY A 82 -9.10 18.23 -15.10
N ARG A 83 -9.80 17.46 -14.25
CA ARG A 83 -10.52 17.96 -13.08
C ARG A 83 -9.79 17.55 -11.79
N PRO A 84 -9.04 18.45 -11.12
CA PRO A 84 -8.27 18.11 -9.92
C PRO A 84 -9.14 17.70 -8.73
N GLU A 85 -10.40 18.13 -8.69
CA GLU A 85 -11.35 17.80 -7.61
C GLU A 85 -11.61 16.29 -7.53
N ARG A 86 -11.44 15.57 -8.64
CA ARG A 86 -11.57 14.10 -8.69
C ARG A 86 -10.43 13.34 -8.00
N LEU A 87 -9.36 14.03 -7.62
CA LEU A 87 -8.25 13.43 -6.88
C LEU A 87 -8.52 13.35 -5.38
N SER A 88 -9.48 14.14 -4.88
CA SER A 88 -9.93 14.04 -3.50
C SER A 88 -10.70 12.74 -3.32
N PRO A 89 -10.37 11.90 -2.32
CA PRO A 89 -11.15 10.72 -2.01
C PRO A 89 -12.57 11.18 -1.63
N GLY A 90 -13.53 10.90 -2.50
CA GLY A 90 -14.94 11.17 -2.28
C GLY A 90 -15.74 9.88 -2.42
N ASP A 91 -17.04 9.99 -2.14
CA ASP A 91 -17.97 8.89 -2.41
C ASP A 91 -18.01 8.55 -3.91
N VAL A 92 -18.50 7.34 -4.21
CA VAL A 92 -18.69 6.88 -5.58
C VAL A 92 -19.47 7.94 -6.38
N PRO A 93 -18.94 8.43 -7.52
CA PRO A 93 -19.63 9.40 -8.35
C PRO A 93 -21.03 8.92 -8.74
N ALA A 94 -22.02 9.82 -8.77
CA ALA A 94 -23.38 9.46 -9.16
C ALA A 94 -23.46 8.80 -10.56
N SER A 95 -22.56 9.17 -11.48
CA SER A 95 -22.41 8.55 -12.80
C SER A 95 -22.10 7.05 -12.74
N ASP A 96 -21.43 6.60 -11.69
CA ASP A 96 -20.89 5.24 -11.56
C ASP A 96 -21.83 4.34 -10.73
N GLY A 97 -22.94 4.89 -10.24
CA GLY A 97 -23.90 4.15 -9.40
C GLY A 97 -24.49 2.93 -10.09
N ALA A 98 -24.74 2.98 -11.41
CA ALA A 98 -25.23 1.83 -12.17
C ALA A 98 -24.19 0.69 -12.23
N LEU A 99 -22.91 1.05 -12.42
CA LEU A 99 -21.80 0.09 -12.42
C LEU A 99 -21.62 -0.55 -11.05
N VAL A 100 -21.65 0.24 -9.98
CA VAL A 100 -21.52 -0.26 -8.60
C VAL A 100 -22.68 -1.18 -8.23
N ARG A 101 -23.92 -0.83 -8.57
CA ARG A 101 -25.08 -1.71 -8.38
C ARG A 101 -24.93 -3.02 -9.14
N HIS A 102 -24.48 -2.97 -10.39
CA HIS A 102 -24.27 -4.18 -11.19
C HIS A 102 -23.14 -5.06 -10.66
N ALA A 103 -22.04 -4.47 -10.18
CA ALA A 103 -20.93 -5.19 -9.57
C ALA A 103 -21.34 -5.86 -8.24
N GLY A 104 -22.11 -5.15 -7.42
CA GLY A 104 -22.63 -5.65 -6.14
C GLY A 104 -23.86 -6.56 -6.24
N ARG A 105 -24.31 -6.93 -7.46
CA ARG A 105 -25.56 -7.69 -7.67
C ARG A 105 -25.62 -9.03 -6.93
N ASN A 106 -24.47 -9.63 -6.64
CA ASN A 106 -24.36 -10.91 -5.94
C ASN A 106 -24.17 -10.75 -4.42
N GLY A 107 -24.30 -9.52 -3.91
CA GLY A 107 -24.01 -9.18 -2.51
C GLY A 107 -22.55 -8.83 -2.26
N VAL A 108 -22.32 -7.95 -1.29
CA VAL A 108 -20.99 -7.57 -0.79
C VAL A 108 -21.01 -7.71 0.73
N PRO A 109 -20.19 -8.59 1.33
CA PRO A 109 -20.09 -8.70 2.78
C PRO A 109 -19.56 -7.39 3.37
N ALA A 110 -20.21 -6.89 4.43
CA ALA A 110 -19.81 -5.62 5.06
C ALA A 110 -18.42 -5.72 5.72
N ASN A 111 -18.05 -6.91 6.18
CA ASN A 111 -16.80 -7.22 6.88
C ASN A 111 -15.74 -7.90 5.99
N ILE A 112 -15.85 -7.77 4.66
CA ILE A 112 -14.96 -8.47 3.72
C ILE A 112 -13.49 -8.05 3.87
N ARG A 113 -13.22 -6.83 4.35
CA ARG A 113 -11.85 -6.32 4.54
C ARG A 113 -11.16 -7.02 5.71
N GLU A 114 -11.86 -7.13 6.82
CA GLU A 114 -11.41 -7.83 8.02
C GLU A 114 -11.23 -9.32 7.75
N GLU A 115 -12.18 -9.93 7.04
CA GLU A 115 -12.09 -11.33 6.64
C GLU A 115 -10.89 -11.59 5.71
N LEU A 116 -10.71 -10.77 4.67
CA LEU A 116 -9.60 -10.91 3.74
C LEU A 116 -8.25 -10.72 4.44
N ALA A 117 -8.17 -9.76 5.39
CA ALA A 117 -6.96 -9.54 6.17
C ALA A 117 -6.60 -10.76 7.03
N ALA A 118 -7.59 -11.36 7.71
CA ALA A 118 -7.38 -12.57 8.51
C ALA A 118 -6.97 -13.78 7.64
N VAL A 119 -7.66 -13.97 6.50
CA VAL A 119 -7.33 -15.06 5.54
C VAL A 119 -5.93 -14.89 4.95
N ASP A 120 -5.53 -13.66 4.64
CA ASP A 120 -4.19 -13.37 4.13
C ASP A 120 -3.11 -13.64 5.19
N GLU A 121 -3.33 -13.22 6.43
CA GLU A 121 -2.41 -13.50 7.53
C GLU A 121 -2.22 -15.01 7.74
N ASP A 122 -3.31 -15.79 7.76
CA ASP A 122 -3.27 -17.24 7.86
C ASP A 122 -2.57 -17.91 6.67
N PHE A 123 -2.75 -17.36 5.47
CA PHE A 123 -2.01 -17.80 4.28
C PHE A 123 -0.51 -17.55 4.43
N ARG A 124 -0.11 -16.34 4.83
CA ARG A 124 1.29 -15.96 5.06
C ARG A 124 1.92 -16.83 6.16
N ARG A 125 1.20 -17.05 7.27
CA ARG A 125 1.63 -17.91 8.39
C ARG A 125 1.93 -19.35 7.94
N ARG A 126 1.05 -19.93 7.11
CA ARG A 126 1.23 -21.29 6.55
C ARG A 126 2.42 -21.38 5.58
N LYS A 127 2.62 -20.36 4.74
CA LYS A 127 3.72 -20.29 3.77
C LYS A 127 5.07 -19.94 4.43
N SER A 128 5.04 -19.32 5.61
CA SER A 128 6.21 -18.92 6.40
C SER A 128 6.75 -20.01 7.34
N ARG A 129 6.32 -21.28 7.22
CA ARG A 129 6.75 -22.36 8.13
C ARG A 129 8.26 -22.67 8.06
N PHE A 130 8.89 -22.52 6.89
CA PHE A 130 10.31 -22.82 6.67
C PHE A 130 11.20 -21.59 6.42
N THR A 131 10.62 -20.39 6.41
CA THR A 131 11.37 -19.12 6.32
C THR A 131 12.02 -18.72 7.66
N LYS A 132 11.65 -19.39 8.76
CA LYS A 132 12.04 -19.07 10.15
C LYS A 132 13.51 -19.34 10.51
N ILE A 133 14.23 -20.16 9.75
CA ILE A 133 15.60 -20.64 10.08
C ILE A 133 16.67 -19.77 9.40
N ARG A 134 16.32 -18.57 8.94
CA ARG A 134 17.21 -17.83 8.04
C ARG A 134 17.95 -16.68 8.71
N ILE A 135 19.25 -16.63 8.44
CA ILE A 135 20.19 -15.61 8.92
C ILE A 135 20.09 -14.30 8.11
N VAL A 136 19.69 -14.40 6.83
CA VAL A 136 19.59 -13.24 5.91
C VAL A 136 18.13 -12.96 5.52
N PRO A 137 17.63 -11.73 5.73
CA PRO A 137 16.30 -11.32 5.24
C PRO A 137 16.27 -11.33 3.70
N THR A 138 15.15 -11.74 3.11
CA THR A 138 14.97 -11.69 1.64
C THR A 138 13.50 -11.59 1.34
N ASP A 139 13.17 -10.75 0.37
CA ASP A 139 11.83 -10.63 -0.20
C ASP A 139 11.40 -11.95 -0.87
N ARG A 140 10.30 -12.52 -0.38
CA ARG A 140 9.63 -13.70 -0.93
C ARG A 140 8.19 -13.41 -1.30
N TYR A 141 7.76 -12.16 -1.28
CA TYR A 141 6.39 -11.76 -1.58
C TYR A 141 5.95 -12.35 -2.93
N ASN A 142 6.72 -12.08 -3.98
CA ASN A 142 6.43 -12.57 -5.33
C ASN A 142 6.46 -14.11 -5.43
N GLN A 143 7.30 -14.78 -4.63
CA GLN A 143 7.37 -16.25 -4.60
C GLN A 143 6.13 -16.86 -3.95
N VAL A 144 5.69 -16.30 -2.83
CA VAL A 144 4.55 -16.80 -2.05
C VAL A 144 3.23 -16.56 -2.78
N TYR A 145 3.08 -15.38 -3.40
CA TYR A 145 1.87 -15.00 -4.14
C TYR A 145 1.88 -15.40 -5.62
N ARG A 146 2.88 -16.17 -6.09
CA ARG A 146 3.00 -16.59 -7.50
C ARG A 146 1.70 -17.14 -8.10
N GLY A 147 0.96 -17.96 -7.33
CA GLY A 147 -0.30 -18.56 -7.79
C GLY A 147 -1.48 -17.59 -7.85
N GLN A 148 -1.35 -16.41 -7.24
CA GLN A 148 -2.33 -15.32 -7.27
C GLN A 148 -1.89 -14.19 -8.23
N THR A 149 -0.73 -14.34 -8.88
CA THR A 149 -0.23 -13.39 -9.87
C THR A 149 -0.76 -13.75 -11.24
N LEU A 150 -1.42 -12.81 -11.90
CA LEU A 150 -1.80 -12.91 -13.31
C LEU A 150 -0.60 -12.61 -14.22
N ASN A 151 -0.53 -13.25 -15.40
CA ASN A 151 0.43 -12.87 -16.44
C ASN A 151 -0.09 -11.63 -17.18
N PRO A 152 0.54 -10.45 -17.02
CA PRO A 152 -0.02 -9.20 -17.53
C PRO A 152 -0.17 -9.16 -19.05
N ARG A 153 0.77 -9.77 -19.78
CA ARG A 153 0.75 -9.80 -21.25
C ARG A 153 -0.34 -10.74 -21.77
N ALA A 154 -0.42 -11.94 -21.20
CA ALA A 154 -1.44 -12.91 -21.57
C ALA A 154 -2.85 -12.35 -21.28
N GLU A 155 -3.02 -11.66 -20.14
CA GLU A 155 -4.27 -11.02 -19.76
C GLU A 155 -4.65 -9.89 -20.73
N ALA A 156 -3.72 -8.99 -21.04
CA ALA A 156 -3.95 -7.90 -21.99
C ALA A 156 -4.27 -8.41 -23.41
N GLU A 157 -3.65 -9.49 -23.85
CA GLU A 157 -4.01 -10.16 -25.10
C GLU A 157 -5.39 -10.80 -25.05
N ARG A 158 -5.74 -11.47 -23.93
CA ARG A 158 -7.08 -12.03 -23.74
C ARG A 158 -8.15 -10.95 -23.84
N PHE A 159 -7.97 -9.83 -23.14
CA PHE A 159 -8.94 -8.72 -23.18
C PHE A 159 -9.10 -8.16 -24.60
N ARG A 160 -7.99 -7.88 -25.31
CA ARG A 160 -8.04 -7.38 -26.68
C ARG A 160 -8.76 -8.34 -27.63
N ARG A 161 -8.49 -9.64 -27.55
CA ARG A 161 -9.05 -10.65 -28.46
C ARG A 161 -10.49 -11.05 -28.12
N ALA A 162 -10.80 -11.23 -26.84
CA ALA A 162 -12.08 -11.81 -26.41
C ALA A 162 -13.18 -10.78 -26.18
N THR A 163 -12.83 -9.58 -25.73
CA THR A 163 -13.82 -8.56 -25.33
C THR A 163 -13.83 -7.32 -26.21
N GLY A 164 -12.83 -7.16 -27.09
CA GLY A 164 -12.67 -5.95 -27.92
C GLY A 164 -12.38 -4.68 -27.12
N VAL A 165 -12.19 -4.78 -25.79
CA VAL A 165 -11.90 -3.65 -24.92
C VAL A 165 -10.50 -3.12 -25.20
N ARG A 166 -10.37 -1.79 -25.29
CA ARG A 166 -9.08 -1.13 -25.48
C ARG A 166 -8.24 -1.29 -24.21
N THR A 167 -7.10 -1.96 -24.33
CA THR A 167 -6.09 -2.02 -23.27
C THR A 167 -5.02 -0.95 -23.48
N PRO A 168 -4.48 -0.33 -22.41
CA PRO A 168 -3.34 0.59 -22.52
C PRO A 168 -2.10 -0.05 -23.19
N THR A 169 -1.25 0.77 -23.80
CA THR A 169 0.04 0.35 -24.33
C THR A 169 0.96 -0.13 -23.20
N TYR A 170 1.71 -1.22 -23.42
CA TYR A 170 2.68 -1.77 -22.46
C TYR A 170 4.04 -2.02 -23.11
N PRO A 171 5.15 -2.06 -22.33
CA PRO A 171 6.51 -2.20 -22.86
C PRO A 171 6.73 -3.49 -23.69
N PRO A 172 7.64 -3.48 -24.68
CA PRO A 172 8.01 -4.69 -25.42
C PRO A 172 8.60 -5.75 -24.48
N PRO A 173 8.57 -7.06 -24.86
CA PRO A 173 9.21 -8.09 -24.06
C PRO A 173 10.72 -7.83 -23.98
N ASN A 174 11.29 -8.06 -22.80
CA ASN A 174 12.74 -8.08 -22.66
C ASN A 174 13.25 -9.21 -23.58
N ARG A 175 14.20 -8.88 -24.47
CA ARG A 175 14.84 -9.86 -25.34
C ARG A 175 15.72 -10.80 -24.53
#